data_AF-A0A1Q8RSS6-F1
#
_entry.id   AF-A0A1Q8RSS6-F1
#
_cell.length_a   1.000
_cell.length_b   1.000
_cell.length_c   1.000
_cell.angle_alpha   90.00
_cell.angle_beta   90.00
_cell.angle_gamma   90.00
#
_symmetry.space_group_name_H-M   'P 1'
#
loop_
_entity.id
_entity.type
_entity.pdbx_description
1 polymer ?
#
loop_
_entity_poly.entity_id
_entity_poly.type
_entity_poly.pdbx_seq_one_letter_code
_entity_poly.pdbx_strand_id
1 'polypeptide(L)'
;LSGVSWTFSGQPNNIEVITLWESELIFNSDTEITPSTMLFRGIKDETFWGYNIPIESNKYALKRFKLLLIGNKDLSADFQRSPQIATAKKFVVSGYVRSLWHHFIECITQSTGKGLMRLCKSHGLFTLPDIWRDYSRVRIRCAAENLGTFETRVADDAVLSCIYEPEIAALVTIRDLHHCPDITVHYFVLCDAGSGTVDLISCEINQTKPMVVRESVKGNGKLRGFVFLDEEFVELTRRELTPKVWNKLPKDEVQGFLNGDWEHGIKKQFYGQQKDWTGTLPSGCRHVYGKTHWGESNH
;
A
#
# COMPACT_ATOMS: atom_id res chain seq x y z
N LEU A 1 -0.59 0.09 -1.61
CA LEU A 1 -0.57 0.14 -0.14
C LEU A 1 -0.71 1.59 0.27
N SER A 2 -1.17 1.84 1.50
CA SER A 2 -1.34 3.16 2.09
C SER A 2 -0.87 3.09 3.54
N GLY A 3 -0.05 4.05 3.95
CA GLY A 3 0.34 4.25 5.35
C GLY A 3 -0.04 5.65 5.79
N VAL A 4 -0.16 5.88 7.10
CA VAL A 4 -0.53 7.18 7.65
C VAL A 4 0.31 7.51 8.87
N SER A 5 0.84 8.73 8.90
CA SER A 5 1.60 9.28 10.03
C SER A 5 1.08 10.66 10.40
N TRP A 6 1.24 11.07 11.65
CA TRP A 6 0.80 12.38 12.13
C TRP A 6 1.73 12.95 13.20
N THR A 7 1.61 14.25 13.42
CA THR A 7 2.31 14.98 14.47
C THR A 7 1.52 16.23 14.84
N PHE A 8 1.70 16.74 16.05
CA PHE A 8 1.24 18.09 16.39
C PHE A 8 2.17 19.15 15.81
N SER A 9 1.63 20.29 15.37
CA SER A 9 2.41 21.41 14.84
C SER A 9 3.37 22.00 15.87
N GLY A 10 3.05 21.91 17.17
CA GLY A 10 3.93 22.31 18.26
C GLY A 10 5.05 21.31 18.58
N GLN A 11 5.03 20.11 17.98
CA GLN A 11 6.01 19.04 18.24
C GLN A 11 6.41 18.33 16.92
N PRO A 12 6.89 19.05 15.90
CA PRO A 12 7.06 18.51 14.53
C PRO A 12 8.06 17.35 14.42
N ASN A 13 8.88 17.11 15.44
CA ASN A 13 9.83 15.99 15.49
C ASN A 13 9.24 14.72 16.12
N ASN A 14 8.03 14.79 16.71
CA ASN A 14 7.36 13.64 17.32
C ASN A 14 6.31 13.07 16.36
N ILE A 15 6.79 12.30 15.39
CA ILE A 15 5.94 11.71 14.34
C ILE A 15 5.45 10.34 14.81
N GLU A 16 4.13 10.18 14.88
CA GLU A 16 3.44 8.95 15.21
C GLU A 16 2.98 8.25 13.92
N VAL A 17 3.12 6.93 13.85
CA VAL A 17 2.68 6.11 12.72
C VAL A 17 1.47 5.28 13.15
N ILE A 18 0.41 5.29 12.33
CA ILE A 18 -0.74 4.41 12.58
C ILE A 18 -0.38 3.00 12.11
N THR A 19 -0.44 2.06 13.05
CA THR A 19 -0.22 0.64 12.76
C THR A 19 -1.46 -0.24 12.95
N LEU A 20 -2.49 0.28 13.64
CA LEU A 20 -3.69 -0.48 13.97
C LEU A 20 -4.64 -0.59 12.77
N TRP A 21 -4.95 -1.83 12.36
CA TRP A 21 -5.92 -2.11 11.31
C TRP A 21 -6.86 -3.25 11.69
N GLU A 22 -8.11 -3.15 11.27
CA GLU A 22 -9.07 -4.25 11.39
C GLU A 22 -8.76 -5.34 10.34
N SER A 23 -8.62 -6.59 10.78
CA SER A 23 -8.32 -7.73 9.90
C SER A 23 -8.83 -9.07 10.43
N GLU A 24 -9.26 -9.95 9.53
CA GLU A 24 -9.52 -11.37 9.81
C GLU A 24 -8.23 -12.20 9.85
N LEU A 25 -7.15 -11.73 9.22
CA LEU A 25 -5.89 -12.46 9.10
C LEU A 25 -4.91 -12.01 10.18
N ILE A 26 -4.27 -12.98 10.81
CA ILE A 26 -3.16 -12.75 11.74
C ILE A 26 -2.03 -11.95 11.06
N PHE A 27 -1.26 -11.20 11.84
CA PHE A 27 -0.15 -10.33 11.38
C PHE A 27 -0.53 -9.05 10.61
N ASN A 28 -1.79 -8.85 10.22
CA ASN A 28 -2.20 -7.64 9.50
C ASN A 28 -2.70 -6.50 10.39
N SER A 29 -3.03 -6.80 11.66
CA SER A 29 -3.65 -5.84 12.56
C SER A 29 -2.70 -4.79 13.14
N ASP A 30 -1.39 -5.03 13.07
CA ASP A 30 -0.34 -4.14 13.60
C ASP A 30 0.79 -4.02 12.57
N THR A 31 0.61 -3.15 11.57
CA THR A 31 1.56 -2.95 10.46
C THR A 31 1.57 -1.49 10.02
N GLU A 32 2.66 -0.90 9.53
CA GLU A 32 2.66 0.53 9.17
C GLU A 32 1.81 0.87 7.93
N ILE A 33 1.30 -0.15 7.23
CA ILE A 33 0.68 -0.03 5.91
C ILE A 33 -0.51 -0.97 5.76
N THR A 34 -1.56 -0.48 5.10
CA THR A 34 -2.76 -1.24 4.73
C THR A 34 -2.89 -1.36 3.20
N PRO A 35 -3.49 -2.44 2.66
CA PRO A 35 -3.71 -2.55 1.24
C PRO A 35 -4.67 -1.47 0.71
N SER A 36 -4.37 -0.98 -0.49
CA SER A 36 -5.24 -0.03 -1.20
C SER A 36 -6.30 -0.80 -1.97
N THR A 37 -7.22 -1.41 -1.21
CA THR A 37 -8.27 -2.30 -1.68
C THR A 37 -9.62 -1.86 -1.14
N MET A 38 -10.66 -2.02 -1.97
CA MET A 38 -12.02 -1.61 -1.61
C MET A 38 -13.05 -2.59 -2.19
N LEU A 39 -14.03 -2.99 -1.39
CA LEU A 39 -15.12 -3.88 -1.78
C LEU A 39 -16.45 -3.20 -1.43
N PHE A 40 -17.34 -3.14 -2.41
CA PHE A 40 -18.73 -2.69 -2.21
C PHE A 40 -19.65 -3.91 -2.23
N ARG A 41 -20.48 -4.09 -1.19
CA ARG A 41 -21.37 -5.25 -1.03
C ARG A 41 -22.82 -4.81 -0.76
N GLY A 42 -23.76 -5.50 -1.43
CA GLY A 42 -25.19 -5.45 -1.11
C GLY A 42 -25.93 -4.19 -1.56
N ILE A 43 -27.22 -4.12 -1.18
CA ILE A 43 -28.16 -3.03 -1.48
C ILE A 43 -27.99 -1.85 -0.50
N LYS A 44 -27.34 -2.07 0.64
CA LYS A 44 -27.11 -1.09 1.71
C LYS A 44 -25.78 -0.32 1.59
N ASP A 45 -25.07 -0.44 0.47
CA ASP A 45 -23.74 0.17 0.27
C ASP A 45 -22.70 -0.19 1.36
N GLU A 46 -22.76 -1.42 1.89
CA GLU A 46 -21.73 -1.90 2.83
C GLU A 46 -20.37 -1.86 2.14
N THR A 47 -19.41 -1.22 2.80
CA THR A 47 -18.09 -0.95 2.24
C THR A 47 -17.03 -1.56 3.13
N PHE A 48 -16.23 -2.46 2.56
CA PHE A 48 -15.05 -3.04 3.20
C PHE A 48 -13.80 -2.51 2.49
N TRP A 49 -12.72 -2.30 3.24
CA TRP A 49 -11.51 -1.70 2.70
C TRP A 49 -10.28 -2.20 3.46
N GLY A 50 -9.11 -2.08 2.84
CA GLY A 50 -7.86 -2.50 3.46
C GLY A 50 -7.89 -3.97 3.88
N TYR A 51 -7.39 -4.25 5.08
CA TYR A 51 -7.36 -5.59 5.67
C TYR A 51 -8.72 -6.08 6.20
N ASN A 52 -9.73 -5.20 6.29
CA ASN A 52 -11.09 -5.56 6.71
C ASN A 52 -11.93 -6.15 5.55
N ILE A 53 -11.31 -6.52 4.44
CA ILE A 53 -12.06 -7.20 3.36
C ILE A 53 -12.16 -8.69 3.70
N PRO A 54 -13.40 -9.24 3.80
CA PRO A 54 -13.58 -10.64 4.11
C PRO A 54 -12.90 -11.58 3.12
N ILE A 55 -12.23 -12.62 3.62
CA ILE A 55 -11.38 -13.51 2.81
C ILE A 55 -12.15 -14.11 1.63
N GLU A 56 -13.39 -14.53 1.84
CA GLU A 56 -14.21 -15.19 0.81
C GLU A 56 -14.56 -14.27 -0.37
N SER A 57 -14.51 -12.95 -0.12
CA SER A 57 -14.89 -11.88 -1.06
C SER A 57 -13.72 -11.04 -1.57
N ASN A 58 -12.50 -11.26 -1.08
CA ASN A 58 -11.29 -10.55 -1.53
C ASN A 58 -11.08 -10.61 -3.06
N LYS A 59 -11.52 -11.70 -3.72
CA LYS A 59 -11.45 -11.82 -5.20
C LYS A 59 -12.30 -10.78 -5.96
N TYR A 60 -13.30 -10.19 -5.31
CA TYR A 60 -14.16 -9.15 -5.86
C TYR A 60 -13.71 -7.74 -5.47
N ALA A 61 -12.69 -7.62 -4.61
CA ALA A 61 -12.17 -6.34 -4.19
C ALA A 61 -11.52 -5.61 -5.36
N LEU A 62 -11.84 -4.33 -5.48
CA LEU A 62 -11.18 -3.40 -6.40
C LEU A 62 -9.77 -3.13 -5.87
N LYS A 63 -8.78 -3.31 -6.74
CA LYS A 63 -7.36 -3.07 -6.46
C LYS A 63 -6.80 -2.13 -7.52
N ARG A 64 -5.64 -1.51 -7.25
CA ARG A 64 -4.93 -0.64 -8.22
C ARG A 64 -5.76 0.55 -8.72
N PHE A 65 -6.81 0.95 -8.02
CA PHE A 65 -7.67 2.06 -8.40
C PHE A 65 -6.98 3.44 -8.29
N LYS A 66 -5.81 3.55 -7.63
CA LYS A 66 -4.94 4.75 -7.69
C LYS A 66 -4.69 5.13 -9.15
N LEU A 67 -4.54 4.16 -10.06
CA LEU A 67 -4.28 4.39 -11.48
C LEU A 67 -5.42 5.11 -12.23
N LEU A 68 -6.62 5.18 -11.67
CA LEU A 68 -7.73 5.97 -12.22
C LEU A 68 -7.49 7.48 -12.14
N LEU A 69 -6.55 7.89 -11.28
CA LEU A 69 -6.08 9.27 -11.20
C LEU A 69 -5.18 9.65 -12.38
N ILE A 70 -4.75 8.68 -13.18
CA ILE A 70 -3.99 8.88 -14.42
C ILE A 70 -4.96 8.93 -15.60
N GLY A 71 -4.69 9.77 -16.60
CA GLY A 71 -5.45 9.81 -17.83
C GLY A 71 -5.17 8.57 -18.67
N ASN A 72 -6.18 8.02 -19.36
CA ASN A 72 -6.04 6.77 -20.11
C ASN A 72 -4.87 6.80 -21.12
N LYS A 73 -4.64 7.95 -21.77
CA LYS A 73 -3.53 8.18 -22.71
C LYS A 73 -2.13 8.08 -22.09
N ASP A 74 -2.03 8.30 -20.79
CA ASP A 74 -0.76 8.27 -20.04
C ASP A 74 -0.56 6.92 -19.32
N LEU A 75 -1.55 6.02 -19.37
CA LEU A 75 -1.42 4.64 -18.93
C LEU A 75 -0.74 3.80 -20.02
N SER A 76 0.18 2.90 -19.64
CA SER A 76 0.73 1.90 -20.55
C SER A 76 -0.37 0.98 -21.10
N ALA A 77 -0.15 0.43 -22.30
CA ALA A 77 -1.15 -0.37 -23.02
C ALA A 77 -1.74 -1.53 -22.21
N ASP A 78 -0.92 -2.20 -21.40
CA ASP A 78 -1.34 -3.32 -20.55
C ASP A 78 -2.42 -2.92 -19.52
N PHE A 79 -2.39 -1.67 -19.06
CA PHE A 79 -3.30 -1.14 -18.05
C PHE A 79 -4.58 -0.57 -18.64
N GLN A 80 -4.52 0.02 -19.83
CA GLN A 80 -5.74 0.44 -20.55
C GLN A 80 -6.69 -0.74 -20.78
N ARG A 81 -6.14 -1.96 -20.87
CA ARG A 81 -6.89 -3.21 -21.06
C ARG A 81 -7.22 -3.93 -19.75
N SER A 82 -6.77 -3.43 -18.59
CA SER A 82 -7.03 -4.08 -17.31
C SER A 82 -8.53 -4.04 -16.98
N PRO A 83 -9.19 -5.20 -16.77
CA PRO A 83 -10.60 -5.26 -16.38
C PRO A 83 -10.90 -4.50 -15.08
N GLN A 84 -9.88 -4.38 -14.21
CA GLN A 84 -9.95 -3.67 -12.93
C GLN A 84 -10.12 -2.16 -13.14
N ILE A 85 -9.46 -1.59 -14.15
CA ILE A 85 -9.57 -0.16 -14.50
C ILE A 85 -10.91 0.10 -15.20
N ALA A 86 -11.36 -0.81 -16.06
CA ALA A 86 -12.64 -0.69 -16.78
C ALA A 86 -13.88 -0.80 -15.85
N THR A 87 -13.77 -1.58 -14.77
CA THR A 87 -14.88 -1.84 -13.83
C THR A 87 -14.93 -0.81 -12.69
N ALA A 88 -13.85 -0.08 -12.46
CA ALA A 88 -13.76 0.82 -11.32
C ALA A 88 -14.67 2.05 -11.48
N LYS A 89 -15.66 2.13 -10.60
CA LYS A 89 -16.57 3.28 -10.49
C LYS A 89 -15.76 4.55 -10.22
N LYS A 90 -16.20 5.68 -10.80
CA LYS A 90 -15.60 7.03 -10.66
C LYS A 90 -15.40 7.50 -9.21
N PHE A 91 -15.99 6.81 -8.22
CA PHE A 91 -15.97 7.15 -6.79
C PHE A 91 -15.18 6.19 -5.89
N VAL A 92 -14.51 5.16 -6.43
CA VAL A 92 -13.74 4.22 -5.60
C VAL A 92 -12.59 4.93 -4.88
N VAL A 93 -11.91 5.86 -5.54
CA VAL A 93 -10.79 6.60 -4.93
C VAL A 93 -11.29 7.48 -3.78
N SER A 94 -12.37 8.24 -3.99
CA SER A 94 -12.96 9.07 -2.94
C SER A 94 -13.48 8.24 -1.77
N GLY A 95 -14.10 7.10 -2.06
CA GLY A 95 -14.58 6.18 -1.03
C GLY A 95 -13.45 5.60 -0.19
N TYR A 96 -12.34 5.18 -0.82
CA TYR A 96 -11.17 4.69 -0.09
C TYR A 96 -10.49 5.79 0.74
N VAL A 97 -10.27 6.98 0.14
CA VAL A 97 -9.69 8.13 0.86
C VAL A 97 -10.56 8.50 2.06
N ARG A 98 -11.89 8.35 1.96
CA ARG A 98 -12.83 8.55 3.08
C ARG A 98 -12.66 7.55 4.19
N SER A 99 -12.69 6.26 3.86
CA SER A 99 -12.47 5.22 4.85
C SER A 99 -11.13 5.39 5.57
N LEU A 100 -10.07 5.70 4.82
CA LEU A 100 -8.74 5.95 5.37
C LEU A 100 -8.71 7.18 6.30
N TRP A 101 -9.30 8.30 5.88
CA TRP A 101 -9.36 9.53 6.69
C TRP A 101 -10.16 9.33 7.99
N HIS A 102 -11.30 8.66 7.92
CA HIS A 102 -12.13 8.40 9.09
C HIS A 102 -11.39 7.52 10.12
N HIS A 103 -10.80 6.42 9.66
CA HIS A 103 -9.98 5.53 10.50
C HIS A 103 -8.82 6.29 11.15
N PHE A 104 -8.13 7.10 10.35
CA PHE A 104 -7.04 7.95 10.81
C PHE A 104 -7.46 8.89 11.95
N ILE A 105 -8.54 9.66 11.74
CA ILE A 105 -9.06 10.59 12.75
C ILE A 105 -9.53 9.84 14.00
N GLU A 106 -10.12 8.66 13.84
CA GLU A 106 -10.54 7.82 14.95
C GLU A 106 -9.34 7.36 15.80
N CYS A 107 -8.30 6.80 15.18
CA CYS A 107 -7.07 6.39 15.86
C CYS A 107 -6.40 7.56 16.60
N ILE A 108 -6.26 8.73 15.96
CA ILE A 108 -5.72 9.91 16.65
C ILE A 108 -6.61 10.27 17.83
N THR A 109 -7.92 10.36 17.63
CA THR A 109 -8.86 10.73 18.69
C THR A 109 -8.81 9.77 19.88
N GLN A 110 -8.61 8.47 19.63
CA GLN A 110 -8.42 7.47 20.67
C GLN A 110 -7.10 7.71 21.45
N SER A 111 -6.01 8.04 20.76
CA SER A 111 -4.70 8.29 21.38
C SER A 111 -4.60 9.65 22.12
N THR A 112 -5.21 10.71 21.59
CA THR A 112 -5.06 12.09 22.09
C THR A 112 -6.24 12.57 22.92
N GLY A 113 -7.38 11.89 22.81
CA GLY A 113 -8.65 12.28 23.43
C GLY A 113 -9.47 13.31 22.63
N LYS A 114 -10.80 13.18 22.73
CA LYS A 114 -11.79 14.04 22.05
C LYS A 114 -11.71 15.53 22.44
N GLY A 115 -11.19 15.83 23.63
CA GLY A 115 -11.02 17.21 24.10
C GLY A 115 -10.03 17.98 23.24
N LEU A 116 -8.84 17.41 23.05
CA LEU A 116 -7.76 18.02 22.28
C LEU A 116 -8.11 18.10 20.79
N MET A 117 -8.67 17.02 20.22
CA MET A 117 -9.06 17.00 18.80
C MET A 117 -10.05 18.10 18.41
N ARG A 118 -10.94 18.52 19.32
CA ARG A 118 -11.88 19.63 19.08
C ARG A 118 -11.21 21.00 19.00
N LEU A 119 -10.01 21.15 19.55
CA LEU A 119 -9.25 22.40 19.56
C LEU A 119 -8.25 22.48 18.40
N CYS A 120 -7.96 21.34 17.77
CA CYS A 120 -7.00 21.24 16.68
C CYS A 120 -7.65 21.47 15.32
N LYS A 121 -6.94 22.20 14.44
CA LYS A 121 -7.22 22.19 13.00
C LYS A 121 -6.40 21.09 12.35
N SER A 122 -7.02 20.36 11.43
CA SER A 122 -6.36 19.26 10.74
C SER A 122 -5.79 19.74 9.40
N HIS A 123 -4.54 19.39 9.11
CA HIS A 123 -3.94 19.57 7.78
C HIS A 123 -3.51 18.19 7.27
N GLY A 124 -4.21 17.68 6.26
CA GLY A 124 -3.88 16.43 5.60
C GLY A 124 -2.95 16.63 4.40
N LEU A 125 -1.91 15.81 4.30
CA LEU A 125 -0.99 15.80 3.17
C LEU A 125 -1.02 14.43 2.48
N PHE A 126 -1.38 14.41 1.20
CA PHE A 126 -1.34 13.21 0.37
C PHE A 126 -0.07 13.16 -0.45
N THR A 127 0.61 12.02 -0.46
CA THR A 127 1.78 11.80 -1.32
C THR A 127 1.35 11.26 -2.68
N LEU A 128 2.00 11.74 -3.75
CA LEU A 128 1.75 11.35 -5.13
C LEU A 128 3.03 10.91 -5.83
N PRO A 129 2.99 9.89 -6.72
CA PRO A 129 4.15 9.53 -7.51
C PRO A 129 4.57 10.67 -8.43
N ASP A 130 5.87 10.84 -8.63
CA ASP A 130 6.45 11.93 -9.44
C ASP A 130 6.09 11.86 -10.92
N ILE A 131 6.01 10.64 -11.44
CA ILE A 131 5.67 10.36 -12.85
C ILE A 131 4.24 10.79 -13.21
N TRP A 132 3.44 11.27 -12.24
CA TRP A 132 2.07 11.71 -12.47
C TRP A 132 2.01 13.21 -12.80
N ARG A 133 1.24 13.53 -13.85
CA ARG A 133 1.04 14.91 -14.29
C ARG A 133 0.20 15.71 -13.30
N ASP A 134 0.24 17.03 -13.41
CA ASP A 134 -0.51 17.98 -12.57
C ASP A 134 -2.00 17.68 -12.44
N TYR A 135 -2.63 17.12 -13.48
CA TYR A 135 -4.05 16.77 -13.40
C TYR A 135 -4.34 15.70 -12.34
N SER A 136 -3.37 14.85 -11.99
CA SER A 136 -3.55 13.82 -10.97
C SER A 136 -3.64 14.43 -9.57
N ARG A 137 -2.95 15.56 -9.31
CA ARG A 137 -3.14 16.38 -8.10
C ARG A 137 -4.57 16.89 -8.00
N VAL A 138 -5.09 17.43 -9.11
CA VAL A 138 -6.47 17.93 -9.14
C VAL A 138 -7.46 16.79 -8.87
N ARG A 139 -7.25 15.61 -9.48
CA ARG A 139 -8.15 14.46 -9.29
C ARG A 139 -8.13 13.91 -7.87
N ILE A 140 -6.96 13.77 -7.24
CA ILE A 140 -6.90 13.32 -5.84
C ILE A 140 -7.50 14.37 -4.90
N ARG A 141 -7.27 15.67 -5.17
CA ARG A 141 -7.86 16.75 -4.40
C ARG A 141 -9.38 16.71 -4.51
N CYS A 142 -9.94 16.60 -5.71
CA CYS A 142 -11.39 16.44 -5.88
C CYS A 142 -11.91 15.18 -5.17
N ALA A 143 -11.18 14.06 -5.21
CA ALA A 143 -11.57 12.85 -4.47
C ALA A 143 -11.58 13.08 -2.95
N ALA A 144 -10.64 13.87 -2.44
CA ALA A 144 -10.50 14.21 -1.03
C ALA A 144 -11.45 15.36 -0.59
N GLU A 145 -11.83 16.28 -1.46
CA GLU A 145 -12.84 17.30 -1.16
C GLU A 145 -14.24 16.67 -1.03
N ASN A 146 -14.48 15.55 -1.72
CA ASN A 146 -15.68 14.72 -1.53
C ASN A 146 -15.72 13.98 -0.16
N LEU A 147 -14.79 14.27 0.75
CA LEU A 147 -14.86 13.86 2.17
C LEU A 147 -15.90 14.69 2.94
N GLY A 148 -16.00 16.00 2.68
CA GLY A 148 -16.84 16.95 3.43
C GLY A 148 -18.33 16.90 3.10
N THR A 149 -18.78 15.99 2.24
CA THR A 149 -20.21 15.84 1.91
C THR A 149 -20.99 14.99 2.92
N PHE A 150 -20.35 14.47 3.98
CA PHE A 150 -20.97 13.56 4.95
C PHE A 150 -20.57 13.87 6.41
N GLU A 151 -21.50 14.54 7.12
CA GLU A 151 -21.79 14.61 8.58
C GLU A 151 -20.69 14.59 9.66
N THR A 152 -19.40 14.67 9.35
CA THR A 152 -18.35 14.78 10.39
C THR A 152 -17.66 16.14 10.32
N ARG A 153 -17.96 17.02 11.29
CA ARG A 153 -17.36 18.36 11.44
C ARG A 153 -15.83 18.37 11.42
N VAL A 154 -15.16 17.25 11.70
CA VAL A 154 -13.69 17.14 11.63
C VAL A 154 -13.18 17.21 10.19
N ALA A 155 -14.00 16.83 9.20
CA ALA A 155 -13.68 16.94 7.78
C ALA A 155 -13.95 18.36 7.21
N ASP A 156 -14.83 19.14 7.85
CA ASP A 156 -15.26 20.45 7.33
C ASP A 156 -14.18 21.54 7.48
N ASP A 157 -13.29 21.42 8.48
CA ASP A 157 -12.18 22.36 8.74
C ASP A 157 -10.80 21.83 8.31
N ALA A 158 -10.73 20.67 7.67
CA ALA A 158 -9.48 20.04 7.28
C ALA A 158 -8.92 20.64 5.99
N VAL A 159 -7.69 21.16 6.03
CA VAL A 159 -6.98 21.59 4.82
C VAL A 159 -6.28 20.40 4.20
N LEU A 160 -6.60 20.08 2.95
CA LEU A 160 -6.00 18.95 2.24
C LEU A 160 -5.04 19.45 1.15
N SER A 161 -3.81 18.94 1.19
CA SER A 161 -2.74 19.28 0.25
C SER A 161 -2.11 18.03 -0.34
N CYS A 162 -1.32 18.21 -1.40
CA CYS A 162 -0.57 17.11 -2.01
C CYS A 162 0.90 17.49 -2.13
N ILE A 163 1.77 16.51 -1.96
CA ILE A 163 3.21 16.60 -2.18
C ILE A 163 3.66 15.40 -3.01
N TYR A 164 4.79 15.53 -3.71
CA TYR A 164 5.34 14.39 -4.42
C TYR A 164 6.08 13.44 -3.46
N GLU A 165 5.86 12.13 -3.66
CA GLU A 165 6.54 11.03 -2.97
C GLU A 165 8.06 11.19 -2.97
N PRO A 166 8.74 11.47 -4.11
CA PRO A 166 10.20 11.67 -4.08
C PRO A 166 10.66 12.88 -3.29
N GLU A 167 9.89 13.97 -3.27
CA GLU A 167 10.26 15.17 -2.50
C GLU A 167 10.29 14.82 -1.02
N ILE A 168 9.26 14.12 -0.52
CA ILE A 168 9.24 13.63 0.86
C ILE A 168 10.37 12.63 1.13
N ALA A 169 10.56 11.64 0.26
CA ALA A 169 11.58 10.62 0.44
C ALA A 169 12.99 11.22 0.45
N ALA A 170 13.27 12.19 -0.43
CA ALA A 170 14.51 12.96 -0.42
C ALA A 170 14.70 13.74 0.88
N LEU A 171 13.67 14.45 1.33
CA LEU A 171 13.72 15.24 2.57
C LEU A 171 14.01 14.36 3.79
N VAL A 172 13.34 13.22 3.91
CA VAL A 172 13.55 12.27 5.02
C VAL A 172 14.93 11.64 4.93
N THR A 173 15.33 11.15 3.76
CA THR A 173 16.65 10.53 3.56
C THR A 173 17.76 11.47 4.00
N ILE A 174 17.75 12.72 3.53
CA ILE A 174 18.82 13.66 3.86
C ILE A 174 18.74 14.12 5.33
N ARG A 175 17.55 14.25 5.92
CA ARG A 175 17.40 14.50 7.36
C ARG A 175 18.12 13.42 8.17
N ASP A 176 17.94 12.16 7.80
CA ASP A 176 18.57 11.04 8.49
C ASP A 176 20.09 10.99 8.23
N LEU A 177 20.54 11.44 7.04
CA LEU A 177 21.96 11.60 6.69
C LEU A 177 22.62 12.83 7.33
N HIS A 178 21.89 13.79 7.91
CA HIS A 178 22.47 14.98 8.56
C HIS A 178 23.40 14.61 9.74
N HIS A 179 23.30 13.38 10.26
CA HIS A 179 24.20 12.84 11.28
C HIS A 179 25.53 12.31 10.72
N CYS A 180 25.70 12.24 9.40
CA CYS A 180 26.92 11.78 8.74
C CYS A 180 27.73 12.98 8.22
N PRO A 181 28.78 13.42 8.94
CA PRO A 181 29.52 14.64 8.62
C PRO A 181 30.31 14.58 7.30
N ASP A 182 30.61 13.37 6.82
CA ASP A 182 31.46 13.13 5.63
C ASP A 182 30.67 13.07 4.31
N ILE A 183 29.35 13.26 4.35
CA ILE A 183 28.48 13.17 3.17
C ILE A 183 28.42 14.53 2.46
N THR A 184 29.30 14.73 1.49
CA THR A 184 29.20 15.78 0.46
C THR A 184 28.43 15.26 -0.75
N VAL A 185 27.15 14.94 -0.56
CA VAL A 185 26.28 14.50 -1.67
C VAL A 185 25.78 15.71 -2.43
N HIS A 186 26.21 15.83 -3.70
CA HIS A 186 25.63 16.79 -4.65
C HIS A 186 24.47 16.18 -5.43
N TYR A 187 24.54 14.87 -5.70
CA TYR A 187 23.55 14.14 -6.47
C TYR A 187 23.30 12.76 -5.86
N PHE A 188 22.05 12.31 -5.87
CA PHE A 188 21.69 10.95 -5.49
C PHE A 188 20.56 10.43 -6.37
N VAL A 189 20.43 9.10 -6.43
CA VAL A 189 19.30 8.46 -7.11
C VAL A 189 18.35 7.94 -6.03
N LEU A 190 17.12 8.42 -6.06
CA LEU A 190 16.04 7.85 -5.28
C LEU A 190 15.43 6.68 -6.05
N CYS A 191 15.37 5.51 -5.41
CA CYS A 191 14.70 4.32 -5.93
C CYS A 191 13.46 4.03 -5.08
N ASP A 192 12.28 4.39 -5.60
CA ASP A 192 11.00 4.05 -4.98
C ASP A 192 10.46 2.78 -5.64
N ALA A 193 10.71 1.64 -5.00
CA ALA A 193 10.25 0.32 -5.45
C ALA A 193 8.99 -0.10 -4.69
N GLY A 194 7.87 0.57 -4.97
CA GLY A 194 6.60 0.33 -4.33
C GLY A 194 5.84 -0.93 -4.80
N SER A 195 4.58 -1.03 -4.37
CA SER A 195 3.71 -2.19 -4.65
C SER A 195 3.33 -2.34 -6.12
N GLY A 196 3.06 -1.23 -6.81
CA GLY A 196 2.58 -1.23 -8.19
C GLY A 196 3.61 -0.71 -9.20
N THR A 197 4.42 0.26 -8.79
CA THR A 197 5.42 0.93 -9.62
C THR A 197 6.80 0.80 -9.01
N VAL A 198 7.82 0.89 -9.85
CA VAL A 198 9.19 1.18 -9.46
C VAL A 198 9.57 2.45 -10.19
N ASP A 199 9.92 3.49 -9.43
CA ASP A 199 10.22 4.83 -9.91
C ASP A 199 11.65 5.21 -9.51
N LEU A 200 12.43 5.67 -10.49
CA LEU A 200 13.82 6.12 -10.33
C LEU A 200 13.92 7.61 -10.65
N ILE A 201 14.44 8.39 -9.72
CA ILE A 201 14.57 9.84 -9.86
C ILE A 201 15.99 10.25 -9.48
N SER A 202 16.61 11.06 -10.34
CA SER A 202 17.92 11.65 -10.07
C SER A 202 17.71 13.01 -9.42
N CYS A 203 18.23 13.19 -8.21
CA CYS A 203 18.05 14.37 -7.39
C CYS A 203 19.37 15.11 -7.22
N GLU A 204 19.32 16.44 -7.29
CA GLU A 204 20.40 17.37 -6.95
C GLU A 204 20.10 18.05 -5.62
N ILE A 205 21.11 18.16 -4.75
CA ILE A 205 21.04 18.97 -3.54
C ILE A 205 21.54 20.37 -3.88
N ASN A 206 20.62 21.30 -4.13
CA ASN A 206 20.93 22.69 -4.48
C ASN A 206 21.37 23.52 -3.27
N GLN A 207 20.80 23.24 -2.10
CA GLN A 207 21.09 23.97 -0.86
C GLN A 207 20.92 23.03 0.33
N THR A 208 21.77 23.16 1.35
CA THR A 208 21.72 22.30 2.55
C THR A 208 21.02 22.98 3.73
N LYS A 209 20.91 24.32 3.75
CA LYS A 209 20.25 25.11 4.81
C LYS A 209 19.56 26.38 4.26
N PRO A 210 18.22 26.46 4.17
CA PRO A 210 17.28 25.33 4.25
C PRO A 210 17.55 24.34 3.12
N MET A 211 17.17 23.10 3.32
CA MET A 211 17.46 22.06 2.33
C MET A 211 16.55 22.21 1.10
N VAL A 212 17.15 22.26 -0.08
CA VAL A 212 16.45 22.33 -1.36
C VAL A 212 16.97 21.22 -2.26
N VAL A 213 16.06 20.33 -2.63
CA VAL A 213 16.33 19.23 -3.57
C VAL A 213 15.58 19.51 -4.86
N ARG A 214 16.21 19.25 -6.02
CA ARG A 214 15.58 19.34 -7.32
C ARG A 214 15.80 18.07 -8.13
N GLU A 215 14.85 17.76 -8.98
CA GLU A 215 15.04 16.73 -10.00
C GLU A 215 16.10 17.20 -11.02
N SER A 216 17.16 16.41 -11.21
CA SER A 216 18.23 16.68 -12.17
C SER A 216 17.86 16.22 -13.58
N VAL A 217 17.15 15.10 -13.67
CA VAL A 217 16.70 14.48 -14.93
C VAL A 217 15.32 13.89 -14.70
N LYS A 218 14.46 14.02 -15.71
CA LYS A 218 13.11 13.45 -15.69
C LYS A 218 13.13 11.99 -15.23
N GLY A 219 12.38 11.70 -14.18
CA GLY A 219 12.23 10.40 -13.57
C GLY A 219 11.68 9.37 -14.56
N ASN A 220 12.03 8.12 -14.31
CA ASN A 220 11.59 6.99 -15.11
C ASN A 220 10.94 5.95 -14.21
N GLY A 221 9.78 5.46 -14.63
CA GLY A 221 8.96 4.54 -13.86
C GLY A 221 8.48 3.36 -14.70
N LYS A 222 8.36 2.20 -14.08
CA LYS A 222 7.70 1.02 -14.68
C LYS A 222 6.72 0.40 -13.71
N LEU A 223 5.67 -0.19 -14.26
CA LEU A 223 4.70 -0.98 -13.51
C LEU A 223 5.28 -2.37 -13.23
N ARG A 224 6.22 -2.43 -12.29
CA ARG A 224 6.98 -3.62 -11.90
C ARG A 224 7.21 -3.69 -10.38
N GLY A 225 6.22 -3.29 -9.60
CA GLY A 225 6.29 -3.36 -8.14
C GLY A 225 6.22 -4.79 -7.60
N PHE A 226 6.33 -4.94 -6.28
CA PHE A 226 6.36 -6.27 -5.66
C PHE A 226 5.05 -7.07 -5.83
N VAL A 227 3.92 -6.46 -6.20
CA VAL A 227 2.69 -7.23 -6.46
C VAL A 227 2.88 -8.25 -7.59
N PHE A 228 3.78 -7.97 -8.54
CA PHE A 228 4.12 -8.95 -9.58
C PHE A 228 4.91 -10.15 -9.02
N LEU A 229 5.68 -9.94 -7.94
CA LEU A 229 6.33 -11.03 -7.21
C LEU A 229 5.28 -11.89 -6.49
N ASP A 230 4.26 -11.25 -5.91
CA ASP A 230 3.15 -11.96 -5.25
C ASP A 230 2.37 -12.80 -6.26
N GLU A 231 2.09 -12.26 -7.45
CA GLU A 231 1.44 -12.97 -8.56
C GLU A 231 2.28 -14.16 -9.02
N GLU A 232 3.59 -13.99 -9.24
CA GLU A 232 4.48 -15.09 -9.64
C GLU A 232 4.63 -16.15 -8.56
N PHE A 233 4.63 -15.77 -7.28
CA PHE A 233 4.67 -16.75 -6.19
C PHE A 233 3.40 -17.60 -6.14
N VAL A 234 2.23 -17.00 -6.37
CA VAL A 234 0.97 -17.74 -6.53
C VAL A 234 1.03 -18.68 -7.72
N GLU A 235 1.52 -18.23 -8.88
CA GLU A 235 1.67 -19.09 -10.06
C GLU A 235 2.71 -20.20 -9.86
N LEU A 236 3.83 -19.92 -9.18
CA LEU A 236 4.82 -20.93 -8.79
C LEU A 236 4.16 -22.01 -7.92
N THR A 237 3.45 -21.60 -6.86
CA THR A 237 2.77 -22.54 -5.96
C THR A 237 1.71 -23.35 -6.68
N ARG A 238 0.96 -22.74 -7.61
CA ARG A 238 -0.02 -23.44 -8.46
C ARG A 238 0.64 -24.47 -9.38
N ARG A 239 1.83 -24.19 -9.91
CA ARG A 239 2.61 -25.12 -10.74
C ARG A 239 3.09 -26.31 -9.91
N GLU A 240 3.68 -26.06 -8.75
CA GLU A 240 4.19 -27.11 -7.85
C GLU A 240 3.09 -28.04 -7.32
N LEU A 241 1.93 -27.49 -6.91
CA LEU A 241 0.79 -28.28 -6.41
C LEU A 241 -0.08 -28.86 -7.53
N THR A 242 0.17 -28.48 -8.78
CA THR A 242 -0.72 -28.63 -9.94
C THR A 242 -2.02 -27.80 -9.86
N PRO A 243 -2.54 -27.29 -11.01
CA PRO A 243 -3.78 -26.51 -11.04
C PRO A 243 -5.00 -27.24 -10.46
N LYS A 244 -5.04 -28.57 -10.57
CA LYS A 244 -6.16 -29.39 -10.10
C LYS A 244 -6.26 -29.41 -8.57
N VAL A 245 -5.13 -29.43 -7.87
CA VAL A 245 -5.10 -29.37 -6.41
C VAL A 245 -5.39 -27.96 -5.96
N TRP A 246 -4.67 -26.98 -6.52
CA TRP A 246 -4.80 -25.57 -6.18
C TRP A 246 -6.27 -25.10 -6.21
N ASN A 247 -6.99 -25.42 -7.28
CA ASN A 247 -8.38 -24.99 -7.45
C ASN A 247 -9.37 -25.65 -6.47
N LYS A 248 -8.96 -26.70 -5.75
CA LYS A 248 -9.78 -27.38 -4.74
C LYS A 248 -9.46 -26.94 -3.30
N LEU A 249 -8.40 -26.18 -3.10
CA LEU A 249 -8.01 -25.75 -1.76
C LEU A 249 -9.02 -24.75 -1.18
N PRO A 250 -9.34 -24.84 0.12
CA PRO A 250 -10.12 -23.81 0.80
C PRO A 250 -9.43 -22.45 0.68
N LYS A 251 -10.20 -21.40 0.40
CA LYS A 251 -9.65 -20.06 0.14
C LYS A 251 -9.01 -19.44 1.36
N ASP A 252 -9.58 -19.70 2.53
CA ASP A 252 -9.08 -19.31 3.83
C ASP A 252 -7.72 -19.94 4.12
N GLU A 253 -7.53 -21.22 3.83
CA GLU A 253 -6.21 -21.86 3.98
C GLU A 253 -5.19 -21.28 2.99
N VAL A 254 -5.58 -21.07 1.72
CA VAL A 254 -4.70 -20.45 0.73
C VAL A 254 -4.31 -19.03 1.15
N GLN A 255 -5.27 -18.25 1.63
CA GLN A 255 -5.02 -16.88 2.07
C GLN A 255 -4.17 -16.85 3.34
N GLY A 256 -4.37 -17.79 4.27
CA GLY A 256 -3.54 -17.98 5.45
C GLY A 256 -2.09 -18.31 5.11
N PHE A 257 -1.87 -19.23 4.16
CA PHE A 257 -0.54 -19.55 3.62
C PHE A 257 0.13 -18.33 2.96
N LEU A 258 -0.58 -17.63 2.07
CA LEU A 258 -0.04 -16.44 1.40
C LEU A 258 0.24 -15.30 2.38
N ASN A 259 -0.56 -15.15 3.43
CA ASN A 259 -0.38 -14.13 4.44
C ASN A 259 0.77 -14.46 5.40
N GLY A 260 0.74 -15.65 6.00
CA GLY A 260 1.73 -16.06 7.01
C GLY A 260 3.08 -16.41 6.39
N ASP A 261 3.12 -17.44 5.54
CA ASP A 261 4.37 -17.99 5.03
C ASP A 261 5.00 -17.09 3.97
N TRP A 262 4.21 -16.53 3.04
CA TRP A 262 4.75 -15.66 1.98
C TRP A 262 4.95 -14.22 2.45
N GLU A 263 3.86 -13.47 2.69
CA GLU A 263 3.91 -12.02 2.92
C GLU A 263 4.65 -11.64 4.21
N HIS A 264 4.41 -12.37 5.31
CA HIS A 264 5.02 -12.08 6.62
C HIS A 264 6.22 -12.97 6.96
N GLY A 265 6.51 -14.00 6.14
CA GLY A 265 7.60 -14.94 6.33
C GLY A 265 8.71 -14.77 5.30
N ILE A 266 8.67 -15.59 4.25
CA ILE A 266 9.68 -15.72 3.20
C ILE A 266 10.03 -14.38 2.59
N LYS A 267 9.03 -13.60 2.18
CA LYS A 267 9.23 -12.33 1.46
C LYS A 267 10.00 -11.31 2.29
N LYS A 268 9.71 -11.19 3.59
CA LYS A 268 10.40 -10.24 4.50
C LYS A 268 11.83 -10.66 4.85
N GLN A 269 12.12 -11.96 4.77
CA GLN A 269 13.42 -12.51 5.17
C GLN A 269 14.35 -12.74 3.98
N PHE A 270 13.86 -12.62 2.75
CA PHE A 270 14.62 -12.87 1.53
C PHE A 270 15.53 -11.68 1.18
N TYR A 271 16.83 -11.87 1.39
CA TYR A 271 17.89 -10.93 1.02
C TYR A 271 18.85 -11.56 -0.01
N GLY A 272 18.37 -12.54 -0.79
CA GLY A 272 19.17 -13.26 -1.80
C GLY A 272 19.96 -14.45 -1.24
N GLN A 273 19.62 -14.94 -0.04
CA GLN A 273 20.28 -16.09 0.56
C GLN A 273 19.95 -17.36 -0.23
N GLN A 274 20.98 -18.19 -0.46
CA GLN A 274 20.84 -19.52 -1.05
C GLN A 274 20.47 -20.52 0.06
N LYS A 275 19.19 -20.62 0.39
CA LYS A 275 18.66 -21.60 1.34
C LYS A 275 17.31 -22.12 0.86
N ASP A 276 16.94 -23.29 1.38
CA ASP A 276 15.60 -23.80 1.23
C ASP A 276 14.63 -22.99 2.08
N TRP A 277 13.51 -22.61 1.47
CA TRP A 277 12.41 -21.92 2.13
C TRP A 277 11.27 -22.90 2.34
N THR A 278 10.92 -23.13 3.59
CA THR A 278 9.82 -24.02 3.97
C THR A 278 8.53 -23.21 4.14
N GLY A 279 7.44 -23.68 3.55
CA GLY A 279 6.11 -23.12 3.76
C GLY A 279 5.12 -24.21 4.19
N THR A 280 4.15 -23.86 5.03
CA THR A 280 3.15 -24.82 5.50
C THR A 280 2.02 -24.91 4.48
N LEU A 281 2.02 -25.98 3.68
CA LEU A 281 0.98 -26.17 2.68
C LEU A 281 -0.42 -26.28 3.33
N PRO A 282 -1.46 -25.69 2.70
CA PRO A 282 -2.86 -25.87 3.09
C PRO A 282 -3.20 -27.35 3.35
N SER A 283 -3.97 -27.62 4.41
CA SER A 283 -4.30 -28.98 4.85
C SER A 283 -4.99 -29.81 3.74
N GLY A 284 -5.73 -29.13 2.86
CA GLY A 284 -6.33 -29.70 1.65
C GLY A 284 -5.33 -30.36 0.68
N CYS A 285 -4.03 -30.02 0.75
CA CYS A 285 -2.98 -30.64 -0.05
C CYS A 285 -2.70 -32.10 0.35
N ARG A 286 -2.87 -32.45 1.64
CA ARG A 286 -2.56 -33.79 2.17
C ARG A 286 -3.42 -34.89 1.55
N HIS A 287 -4.65 -34.56 1.16
CA HIS A 287 -5.59 -35.51 0.53
C HIS A 287 -5.21 -35.88 -0.91
N VAL A 288 -4.37 -35.09 -1.58
CA VAL A 288 -3.98 -35.35 -2.98
C VAL A 288 -2.64 -36.07 -3.08
N TYR A 289 -1.69 -35.77 -2.20
CA TYR A 289 -0.39 -36.45 -2.14
C TYR A 289 -0.38 -37.73 -1.28
N GLY A 290 -1.41 -37.95 -0.45
CA GLY A 290 -1.56 -39.19 0.34
C GLY A 290 -1.82 -40.48 -0.46
N LYS A 291 -1.82 -40.42 -1.80
CA LYS A 291 -1.87 -41.60 -2.69
C LYS A 291 -0.58 -41.85 -3.47
N THR A 292 0.42 -40.99 -3.34
CA THR A 292 1.76 -41.25 -3.86
C THR A 292 2.62 -41.75 -2.70
N HIS A 293 2.97 -43.03 -2.77
CA HIS A 293 3.93 -43.70 -1.90
C HIS A 293 5.11 -42.79 -1.55
N TRP A 294 5.13 -42.29 -0.32
CA TRP A 294 6.40 -42.03 0.34
C TRP A 294 6.94 -43.39 0.72
N GLY A 295 8.01 -43.80 0.04
CA GLY A 295 8.71 -45.04 0.34
C GLY A 295 9.10 -45.05 1.81
N GLU A 296 8.68 -46.11 2.50
CA GLU A 296 9.39 -46.61 3.65
C GLU A 296 10.86 -46.73 3.25
N SER A 297 11.69 -45.86 3.81
CA SER A 297 13.13 -46.08 3.86
C SER A 297 13.45 -46.50 5.29
N ASN A 298 13.94 -47.73 5.37
CA ASN A 298 14.38 -48.43 6.56
C ASN A 298 15.21 -47.56 7.50
N HIS A 299 14.86 -47.59 8.78
CA HIS A 299 15.79 -47.92 9.86
C HIS A 299 15.03 -48.54 11.05
#